data_AF-U1JUL2-F1
#
_entry.id   AF-U1JUL2-F1
#
_cell.length_a   1.000
_cell.length_b   1.000
_cell.length_c   1.000
_cell.angle_alpha   90.00
_cell.angle_beta   90.00
_cell.angle_gamma   90.00
#
_symmetry.space_group_name_H-M   'P 1'
#
loop_
_entity.id
_entity.type
_entity.pdbx_description
1 polymer ?
#
loop_
_entity_poly.entity_id
_entity_poly.type
_entity_poly.pdbx_seq_one_letter_code
_entity_poly.pdbx_strand_id
1 'polypeptide(L)'
;MIITRKHAVLAVSILVASNLSYAATLEESTRICNSDVLYHDHAIGRNAWEVYCGHMSMRTYKYYKYADDSGSIRLKAYYNAYYYVDDPNKKFMAPVSSRTAQFNCSVPTNVESVVCSSLILNFPGPIIDPGPDPEKDF
;
A
#
# COMPACT_ATOMS: atom_id res chain seq x y z
N MET A 1 -55.93 5.01 45.57
CA MET A 1 -54.67 4.28 45.30
C MET A 1 -54.41 4.39 43.79
N ILE A 2 -53.47 5.25 43.38
CA ILE A 2 -53.25 5.62 41.97
C ILE A 2 -51.94 4.97 41.53
N ILE A 3 -52.00 3.98 40.64
CA ILE A 3 -50.83 3.32 40.07
C ILE A 3 -50.57 3.95 38.71
N THR A 4 -49.67 4.95 38.66
CA THR A 4 -49.20 5.55 37.41
C THR A 4 -48.14 4.65 36.77
N ARG A 5 -48.51 3.92 35.71
CA ARG A 5 -47.56 3.19 34.88
C ARG A 5 -46.78 4.18 34.01
N LYS A 6 -45.51 4.39 34.36
CA LYS A 6 -44.54 5.07 33.49
C LYS A 6 -44.15 4.10 32.37
N HIS A 7 -44.60 4.35 31.14
CA HIS A 7 -44.12 3.64 29.97
C HIS A 7 -42.77 4.23 29.57
N ALA A 8 -41.70 3.48 29.85
CA ALA A 8 -40.37 3.75 29.34
C ALA A 8 -40.35 3.45 27.84
N VAL A 9 -40.39 4.50 27.01
CA VAL A 9 -40.18 4.40 25.57
C VAL A 9 -38.68 4.28 25.34
N LEU A 10 -38.19 3.06 25.11
CA LEU A 10 -36.80 2.79 24.75
C LEU A 10 -36.67 2.92 23.23
N ALA A 11 -36.38 4.13 22.74
CA ALA A 11 -36.06 4.34 21.32
C ALA A 11 -34.61 3.93 21.06
N VAL A 12 -34.42 2.72 20.54
CA VAL A 12 -33.11 2.22 20.10
C VAL A 12 -32.89 2.68 18.66
N SER A 13 -32.32 3.87 18.51
CA SER A 13 -31.90 4.41 17.21
C SER A 13 -30.54 3.82 16.84
N ILE A 14 -30.51 2.69 16.12
CA ILE A 14 -29.28 2.14 15.54
C ILE A 14 -28.96 2.92 14.26
N LEU A 15 -28.20 4.00 14.39
CA LEU A 15 -27.54 4.64 13.25
C LEU A 15 -26.35 3.78 12.84
N VAL A 16 -26.58 2.85 11.92
CA VAL A 16 -25.48 2.19 11.19
C VAL A 16 -24.99 3.20 10.15
N ALA A 17 -24.03 4.04 10.54
CA ALA A 17 -23.19 4.74 9.57
C ALA A 17 -22.26 3.70 8.95
N SER A 18 -22.72 3.02 7.90
CA SER A 18 -21.86 2.20 7.06
C SER A 18 -20.88 3.13 6.36
N ASN A 19 -19.63 3.17 6.82
CA ASN A 19 -18.52 3.77 6.09
C ASN A 19 -18.51 3.11 4.70
N LEU A 20 -18.88 3.88 3.66
CA LEU A 20 -18.79 3.43 2.28
C LEU A 20 -17.30 3.21 1.99
N SER A 21 -16.85 1.95 2.03
CA SER A 21 -15.51 1.60 1.59
C SER A 21 -15.47 1.74 0.07
N TYR A 22 -14.88 2.84 -0.41
CA TYR A 22 -14.62 3.03 -1.83
C TYR A 22 -13.38 2.20 -2.22
N ALA A 23 -13.61 1.03 -2.80
CA ALA A 23 -12.56 0.29 -3.48
C ALA A 23 -12.49 0.76 -4.95
N ALA A 24 -11.29 1.13 -5.42
CA ALA A 24 -11.08 1.40 -6.84
C ALA A 24 -11.40 0.15 -7.66
N THR A 25 -12.02 0.34 -8.83
CA THR A 25 -12.21 -0.76 -9.79
C THR A 25 -10.87 -1.28 -10.30
N LEU A 26 -10.86 -2.46 -10.93
CA LEU A 26 -9.64 -3.03 -11.52
C LEU A 26 -9.05 -2.11 -12.61
N GLU A 27 -9.90 -1.51 -13.43
CA GLU A 27 -9.48 -0.58 -14.48
C GLU A 27 -8.87 0.69 -13.89
N GLU A 28 -9.50 1.28 -12.87
CA GLU A 28 -8.97 2.45 -12.17
C GLU A 28 -7.65 2.15 -11.47
N SER A 29 -7.56 1.01 -10.79
CA SER A 29 -6.33 0.56 -10.12
C SER A 29 -5.19 0.43 -11.13
N THR A 30 -5.47 -0.16 -12.30
CA THR A 30 -4.49 -0.30 -13.40
C THR A 30 -4.04 1.07 -13.90
N ARG A 31 -4.97 2.01 -14.10
CA ARG A 31 -4.66 3.38 -14.54
C ARG A 31 -3.83 4.12 -13.50
N ILE A 32 -4.18 4.04 -12.22
CA ILE A 32 -3.44 4.67 -11.11
C ILE A 32 -2.01 4.14 -11.09
N CYS A 33 -1.82 2.81 -11.11
CA CYS A 33 -0.49 2.20 -11.11
C CYS A 33 0.35 2.60 -12.33
N ASN A 34 -0.27 2.74 -13.51
CA ASN A 34 0.42 3.20 -14.72
C ASN A 34 0.82 4.69 -14.65
N SER A 35 0.17 5.49 -13.81
CA SER A 35 0.46 6.93 -13.63
C SER A 35 1.49 7.24 -12.53
N ASP A 36 1.72 6.28 -11.62
CA ASP A 36 2.62 6.40 -10.47
C ASP A 36 3.67 5.28 -10.46
N VAL A 37 4.39 5.17 -11.58
CA VAL A 37 5.43 4.16 -11.78
C VAL A 37 6.66 4.45 -10.93
N LEU A 38 7.04 3.51 -10.07
CA LEU A 38 8.27 3.57 -9.27
C LEU A 38 9.26 2.48 -9.66
N TYR A 39 10.55 2.81 -9.55
CA TYR A 39 11.62 1.80 -9.50
C TYR A 39 11.64 1.09 -8.15
N HIS A 40 12.29 -0.06 -8.10
CA HIS A 40 12.31 -0.92 -6.91
C HIS A 40 12.77 -0.16 -5.66
N ASP A 41 13.87 0.59 -5.73
CA ASP A 41 14.42 1.37 -4.62
C ASP A 41 13.47 2.49 -4.14
N HIS A 42 12.82 3.19 -5.08
CA HIS A 42 11.80 4.19 -4.78
C HIS A 42 10.56 3.60 -4.10
N ALA A 43 10.12 2.42 -4.54
CA ALA A 43 9.03 1.68 -3.91
C ALA A 43 9.38 1.29 -2.47
N ILE A 44 10.60 0.77 -2.24
CA ILE A 44 11.08 0.46 -0.90
C ILE A 44 11.20 1.71 -0.01
N GLY A 45 11.66 2.83 -0.58
CA GLY A 45 11.74 4.10 0.13
C GLY A 45 10.37 4.64 0.54
N ARG A 46 9.35 4.51 -0.32
CA ARG A 46 7.97 4.84 0.02
C ARG A 46 7.43 3.94 1.12
N ASN A 47 7.60 2.62 1.00
CA ASN A 47 7.13 1.70 2.03
C ASN A 47 7.82 1.98 3.39
N ALA A 48 9.08 2.40 3.39
CA ALA A 48 9.79 2.80 4.61
C ALA A 48 9.16 4.07 5.25
N TRP A 49 8.76 5.05 4.43
CA TRP A 49 7.98 6.19 4.89
C TRP A 49 6.64 5.76 5.48
N GLU A 50 5.90 4.86 4.83
CA GLU A 50 4.61 4.39 5.33
C GLU A 50 4.74 3.68 6.67
N VAL A 51 5.77 2.87 6.85
CA VAL A 51 6.06 2.23 8.14
C VAL A 51 6.40 3.26 9.21
N TYR A 52 7.26 4.22 8.89
CA TYR A 52 7.65 5.27 9.82
C TYR A 52 6.44 6.11 10.28
N CYS A 53 5.56 6.45 9.35
CA CYS A 53 4.37 7.25 9.60
C CYS A 53 3.17 6.44 10.14
N GLY A 54 3.28 5.12 10.26
CA GLY A 54 2.23 4.25 10.78
C GLY A 54 1.11 3.93 9.77
N HIS A 55 1.28 4.26 8.49
CA HIS A 55 0.35 3.94 7.40
C HIS A 55 0.46 2.48 6.95
N MET A 56 1.61 1.84 7.19
CA MET A 56 1.87 0.44 6.86
C MET A 56 2.46 -0.31 8.06
N SER A 57 2.03 -1.56 8.27
CA SER A 57 2.66 -2.42 9.28
C SER A 57 4.04 -2.92 8.83
N MET A 58 4.95 -3.15 9.78
CA MET A 58 6.26 -3.77 9.49
C MET A 58 6.13 -5.15 8.81
N ARG A 59 5.06 -5.90 9.10
CA ARG A 59 4.79 -7.19 8.46
C ARG A 59 4.48 -7.01 6.97
N THR A 60 3.63 -6.04 6.63
CA THR A 60 3.29 -5.70 5.24
C THR A 60 4.53 -5.22 4.50
N TYR A 61 5.37 -4.37 5.12
CA TYR A 61 6.63 -3.92 4.53
C TYR A 61 7.55 -5.08 4.14
N LYS A 62 7.73 -6.05 5.05
CA LYS A 62 8.53 -7.25 4.75
C LYS A 62 7.93 -8.04 3.59
N TYR A 63 6.62 -8.25 3.57
CA TYR A 63 5.94 -8.95 2.48
C TYR A 63 6.09 -8.24 1.12
N TYR A 64 6.03 -6.90 1.12
CA TYR A 64 6.18 -6.08 -0.09
C TYR A 64 7.61 -6.06 -0.63
N LYS A 65 8.60 -6.31 0.23
CA LYS A 65 10.03 -6.30 -0.10
C LYS A 65 10.58 -7.68 -0.44
N TYR A 66 10.17 -8.72 0.29
CA TYR A 66 10.77 -10.05 0.22
C TYR A 66 9.82 -11.09 -0.40
N ALA A 67 10.39 -12.01 -1.16
CA ALA A 67 9.74 -13.18 -1.74
C ALA A 67 9.62 -14.25 -0.63
N ASP A 68 8.51 -14.15 0.10
CA ASP A 68 8.06 -15.10 1.14
C ASP A 68 9.15 -15.45 2.18
N ASP A 69 9.03 -16.62 2.80
CA ASP A 69 9.87 -17.04 3.93
C ASP A 69 11.35 -17.27 3.57
N SER A 70 11.69 -17.25 2.28
CA SER A 70 13.07 -17.40 1.82
C SER A 70 13.96 -16.20 2.16
N GLY A 71 13.36 -15.06 2.50
CA GLY A 71 14.08 -13.81 2.76
C GLY A 71 14.73 -13.18 1.52
N SER A 72 14.53 -13.76 0.34
CA SER A 72 15.03 -13.22 -0.93
C SER A 72 14.31 -11.92 -1.27
N ILE A 73 15.02 -10.93 -1.82
CA ILE A 73 14.39 -9.67 -2.26
C ILE A 73 13.54 -9.97 -3.51
N ARG A 74 12.33 -9.41 -3.59
CA ARG A 74 11.48 -9.53 -4.78
C ARG A 74 12.13 -8.83 -5.97
N LEU A 75 11.99 -9.38 -7.17
CA LEU A 75 12.41 -8.70 -8.40
C LEU A 75 11.67 -7.36 -8.60
N LYS A 76 10.38 -7.34 -8.23
CA LYS A 76 9.52 -6.15 -8.18
C LYS A 76 8.96 -6.00 -6.77
N ALA A 77 9.19 -4.85 -6.14
CA ALA A 77 8.58 -4.55 -4.86
C ALA A 77 7.11 -4.18 -5.06
N TYR A 78 6.27 -4.48 -4.09
CA TYR A 78 4.93 -3.88 -4.02
C TYR A 78 4.99 -2.55 -3.29
N TYR A 79 4.09 -1.63 -3.60
CA TYR A 79 3.96 -0.33 -2.91
C TYR A 79 2.55 0.22 -3.04
N ASN A 80 2.15 1.12 -2.15
CA ASN A 80 0.87 1.82 -2.26
C ASN A 80 1.03 3.07 -3.15
N ALA A 81 0.22 3.17 -4.20
CA ALA A 81 0.05 4.38 -4.99
C ALA A 81 -1.17 5.14 -4.45
N TYR A 82 -0.99 6.44 -4.20
CA TYR A 82 -1.99 7.27 -3.55
C TYR A 82 -2.69 8.20 -4.54
N TYR A 83 -4.01 8.28 -4.45
CA TYR A 83 -4.85 9.08 -5.34
C TYR A 83 -5.93 9.82 -4.56
N TYR A 84 -6.39 10.95 -5.09
CA TYR A 84 -7.51 11.67 -4.51
C TYR A 84 -8.82 11.01 -4.91
N VAL A 85 -9.71 10.75 -3.95
CA VAL A 85 -11.01 10.08 -4.22
C VAL A 85 -11.88 10.92 -5.17
N ASP A 86 -11.82 12.25 -5.03
CA ASP A 86 -12.60 13.18 -5.85
C ASP A 86 -12.08 13.29 -7.30
N ASP A 87 -10.82 12.93 -7.54
CA ASP A 87 -10.20 12.89 -8.86
C ASP A 87 -9.10 11.80 -8.90
N PRO A 88 -9.46 10.57 -9.30
CA PRO A 88 -8.50 9.46 -9.36
C PRO A 88 -7.33 9.65 -10.32
N ASN A 89 -7.35 10.68 -11.18
CA ASN A 89 -6.21 11.02 -12.04
C ASN A 89 -5.19 11.92 -11.31
N LYS A 90 -5.59 12.51 -10.19
CA LYS A 90 -4.73 13.32 -9.34
C LYS A 90 -4.06 12.41 -8.31
N LYS A 91 -2.74 12.34 -8.37
CA LYS A 91 -1.93 11.58 -7.41
C LYS A 91 -1.54 12.42 -6.19
N PHE A 92 -1.48 11.77 -5.04
CA PHE A 92 -0.78 12.30 -3.88
C PHE A 92 0.67 11.79 -3.91
N MET A 93 1.63 12.72 -3.94
CA MET A 93 3.06 12.37 -4.04
C MET A 93 3.63 12.03 -2.66
N ALA A 94 3.50 10.76 -2.27
CA ALA A 94 4.17 10.25 -1.08
C ALA A 94 5.71 10.24 -1.27
N PRO A 95 6.49 10.54 -0.22
CA PRO A 95 7.95 10.46 -0.25
C PRO A 95 8.44 9.08 -0.72
N VAL A 96 9.43 9.06 -1.63
CA VAL A 96 10.02 7.82 -2.18
C VAL A 96 11.47 7.60 -1.72
N SER A 97 12.03 8.53 -0.95
CA SER A 97 13.38 8.42 -0.41
C SER A 97 13.32 8.14 1.08
N SER A 98 14.09 7.16 1.54
CA SER A 98 14.26 6.87 2.97
C SER A 98 14.80 8.07 3.75
N ARG A 99 15.53 8.98 3.09
CA ARG A 99 15.99 10.25 3.70
C ARG A 99 14.85 11.24 3.89
N THR A 100 13.89 11.30 2.96
CA THR A 100 12.78 12.25 3.06
C THR A 100 11.58 11.70 3.84
N ALA A 101 11.60 10.41 4.16
CA ALA A 101 10.57 9.71 4.94
C ALA A 101 10.29 10.33 6.32
N GLN A 102 11.19 11.17 6.85
CA GLN A 102 11.05 11.71 8.21
C GLN A 102 10.35 13.07 8.27
N PHE A 103 10.09 13.73 7.14
CA PHE A 103 9.73 15.16 7.15
C PHE A 103 8.24 15.47 7.04
N ASN A 104 7.38 14.52 6.65
CA ASN A 104 5.94 14.74 6.63
C ASN A 104 5.15 13.43 6.61
N CYS A 105 4.29 13.20 7.59
CA CYS A 105 3.39 12.03 7.66
C CYS A 105 1.93 12.35 7.31
N SER A 106 1.61 13.62 7.08
CA SER A 106 0.25 14.07 6.82
C SER A 106 -0.21 13.62 5.44
N VAL A 107 -1.24 12.77 5.44
CA VAL A 107 -1.98 12.37 4.24
C VAL A 107 -3.37 13.01 4.34
N PRO A 108 -3.85 13.71 3.30
CA PRO A 108 -5.20 14.28 3.29
C PRO A 108 -6.27 13.21 3.49
N THR A 109 -7.39 13.57 4.11
CA THR A 109 -8.47 12.62 4.43
C THR A 109 -9.22 12.09 3.21
N ASN A 110 -9.10 12.75 2.05
CA ASN A 110 -9.70 12.33 0.78
C ASN A 110 -8.68 11.64 -0.14
N VAL A 111 -7.60 11.10 0.42
CA VAL A 111 -6.60 10.31 -0.30
C VAL A 111 -6.75 8.85 0.09
N GLU A 112 -6.91 8.01 -0.92
CA GLU A 112 -6.94 6.56 -0.82
C GLU A 112 -5.72 5.95 -1.51
N SER A 113 -5.55 4.63 -1.39
CA SER A 113 -4.43 3.94 -2.01
C SER A 113 -4.80 2.62 -2.70
N VAL A 114 -4.03 2.28 -3.73
CA VAL A 114 -4.04 0.98 -4.40
C VAL A 114 -2.66 0.36 -4.39
N VAL A 115 -2.60 -0.97 -4.31
CA VAL A 115 -1.32 -1.71 -4.32
C VAL A 115 -0.83 -1.86 -5.76
N CYS A 116 0.38 -1.37 -6.04
CA CYS A 116 1.05 -1.45 -7.32
C CYS A 116 2.35 -2.26 -7.22
N SER A 117 2.89 -2.69 -8.37
CA SER A 117 4.19 -3.34 -8.47
C SER A 117 5.22 -2.42 -9.12
N SER A 118 6.42 -2.35 -8.55
CA SER A 118 7.52 -1.54 -9.09
C SER A 118 8.00 -2.05 -10.45
N LEU A 119 8.74 -1.21 -11.14
CA LEU A 119 9.67 -1.67 -12.17
C LEU A 119 10.73 -2.57 -11.54
N ILE A 120 11.33 -3.42 -12.37
CA ILE A 120 12.38 -4.34 -11.95
C ILE A 120 13.56 -3.54 -11.38
N LEU A 121 14.27 -4.14 -10.41
CA LEU A 121 15.57 -3.66 -9.94
C LEU A 121 16.42 -3.17 -11.12
N ASN A 122 16.78 -1.88 -11.10
CA ASN A 122 17.75 -1.34 -12.03
C ASN A 122 19.12 -1.79 -11.53
N PHE A 123 19.53 -3.02 -11.85
CA PHE A 123 20.87 -3.51 -11.53
C PHE A 123 21.88 -2.70 -12.36
N PRO A 124 22.80 -1.93 -11.75
CA PRO A 124 23.95 -1.40 -12.49
C PRO A 124 24.96 -2.55 -12.64
N GLY A 125 24.79 -3.39 -13.65
CA GLY A 125 25.77 -4.43 -13.98
C GLY A 125 25.19 -5.61 -14.75
N PRO A 126 26.00 -6.26 -15.60
CA PRO A 126 25.53 -7.33 -16.46
C PRO A 126 25.07 -8.52 -15.61
N ILE A 127 23.96 -9.12 -16.02
CA ILE A 127 23.55 -10.45 -15.57
C ILE A 127 24.64 -11.41 -16.06
N ILE A 128 25.61 -11.72 -15.19
CA ILE A 128 26.46 -12.88 -15.39
C ILE A 128 25.56 -14.06 -15.07
N ASP A 129 25.02 -14.67 -16.11
CA ASP A 129 24.45 -16.00 -16.06
C ASP A 129 25.51 -16.91 -15.42
N PRO A 130 25.29 -17.50 -14.24
CA PRO A 130 26.13 -18.61 -13.81
C PRO A 130 25.86 -19.70 -14.84
N GLY A 131 26.78 -19.85 -15.79
CA GLY A 131 26.71 -20.88 -16.82
C GLY A 131 26.35 -22.24 -16.20
N PRO A 132 25.76 -23.14 -16.99
CA PRO A 132 25.14 -24.37 -16.49
C PRO A 132 26.09 -25.09 -15.54
N ASP A 133 25.59 -25.34 -14.33
CA ASP A 133 26.27 -26.09 -13.28
C ASP A 133 26.75 -27.43 -13.86
N PRO A 134 28.07 -27.66 -14.03
CA PRO A 134 28.56 -28.90 -14.60
C PRO A 134 28.63 -29.95 -13.49
N GLU A 135 27.49 -30.27 -12.91
CA GLU A 135 27.36 -31.44 -12.02
C GLU A 135 25.98 -32.07 -12.22
N LYS A 136 25.73 -32.54 -13.44
CA LYS A 136 24.71 -33.54 -13.78
C LYS A 136 24.93 -33.97 -15.22
N ASP A 137 25.95 -34.79 -15.42
CA ASP A 137 25.88 -35.96 -16.30
C ASP A 137 27.00 -36.92 -15.90
N PHE A 138 26.65 -38.19 -15.90
CA PHE A 138 27.40 -39.36 -15.44
C PHE A 138 28.77 -39.54 -16.10
#